data_AF-A0A3E0Q251-F1
#
_entry.id   AF-A0A3E0Q251-F1
#
_cell.length_a   1.000
_cell.length_b   1.000
_cell.length_c   1.000
_cell.angle_alpha   90.00
_cell.angle_beta   90.00
_cell.angle_gamma   90.00
#
_symmetry.space_group_name_H-M   'P 1'
#
loop_
_entity.id
_entity.type
_entity.pdbx_description
1 polymer ?
#
loop_
_entity_poly.entity_id
_entity_poly.type
_entity_poly.pdbx_seq_one_letter_code
_entity_poly.pdbx_strand_id
1 'polypeptide(L)'
;MKDLKLRLRDRSAVIIGVFAPLALAVIFNFTFGGALDTGQGLGLEYGIVDLDGSDVSSGLSEVLEQVEDEGILTVEAYGTAEEAEADVEEGVLDAYFLIPAGFGSDVTANRGARIDVIGSVDAPTSTQIAASIADQYATGVEATRLAIATTARLSDAQLSPGFFGSLTEDPS
;
A
#
# COMPACT_ATOMS: atom_id res chain seq x y z
N MET A 1 -34.30 -45.57 -35.00
CA MET A 1 -33.47 -45.19 -33.84
C MET A 1 -32.67 -43.90 -34.03
N LYS A 2 -32.48 -43.36 -35.25
CA LYS A 2 -31.73 -42.11 -35.48
C LYS A 2 -32.52 -40.82 -35.16
N ASP A 3 -33.86 -40.82 -35.27
CA ASP A 3 -34.68 -39.62 -34.98
C ASP A 3 -34.78 -39.25 -33.50
N LEU A 4 -34.73 -40.22 -32.58
CA LEU A 4 -34.79 -39.96 -31.15
C LEU A 4 -33.50 -39.30 -30.63
N LYS A 5 -32.36 -39.67 -31.21
CA LYS A 5 -31.04 -39.11 -30.88
C LYS A 5 -30.92 -37.64 -31.27
N LEU A 6 -31.53 -37.23 -32.40
CA LEU A 6 -31.54 -35.83 -32.84
C LEU A 6 -32.42 -34.95 -31.94
N ARG A 7 -33.62 -35.44 -31.54
CA ARG A 7 -34.51 -34.71 -30.62
C ARG A 7 -33.96 -34.57 -29.20
N LEU A 8 -33.20 -35.55 -28.72
CA LEU A 8 -32.48 -35.44 -27.44
C LEU A 8 -31.31 -34.46 -27.57
N ARG A 9 -30.55 -34.52 -28.67
CA ARG A 9 -29.39 -33.66 -28.90
C ARG A 9 -29.75 -32.18 -29.05
N ASP A 10 -30.88 -31.85 -29.66
CA ASP A 10 -31.36 -30.46 -29.74
C ASP A 10 -31.67 -29.88 -28.35
N ARG A 11 -32.33 -30.65 -27.49
CA ARG A 11 -32.63 -30.22 -26.12
C ARG A 11 -31.36 -30.16 -25.27
N SER A 12 -30.47 -31.13 -25.42
CA SER A 12 -29.18 -31.14 -24.74
C SER A 12 -28.28 -29.98 -25.16
N ALA A 13 -28.27 -29.58 -26.44
CA ALA A 13 -27.49 -28.45 -26.92
C ALA A 13 -27.98 -27.12 -26.33
N VAL A 14 -29.31 -26.94 -26.22
CA VAL A 14 -29.89 -25.76 -25.58
C VAL A 14 -29.64 -25.76 -24.06
N ILE A 15 -29.79 -26.90 -23.39
CA ILE A 15 -29.50 -27.02 -21.95
C ILE A 15 -28.02 -26.75 -21.68
N ILE A 16 -27.10 -27.35 -22.44
CA ILE A 16 -25.65 -27.13 -22.29
C ILE A 16 -25.31 -25.67 -22.62
N GLY A 17 -25.93 -25.06 -23.63
CA GLY A 17 -25.68 -23.65 -23.99
C GLY A 17 -26.06 -22.65 -22.90
N VAL A 18 -26.97 -23.00 -21.98
CA VAL A 18 -27.35 -22.17 -20.82
C VAL A 18 -26.61 -22.59 -19.56
N PHE A 19 -26.48 -23.90 -19.31
CA PHE A 19 -25.83 -24.41 -18.11
C PHE A 19 -24.32 -24.27 -18.15
N ALA A 20 -23.66 -24.41 -19.30
CA ALA A 20 -22.22 -24.23 -19.40
C ALA A 20 -21.76 -22.82 -19.02
N PRO A 21 -22.36 -21.72 -19.53
CA PRO A 21 -21.99 -20.38 -19.08
C PRO A 21 -22.35 -20.13 -17.61
N LEU A 22 -23.47 -20.67 -17.11
CA LEU A 22 -23.82 -20.54 -15.69
C LEU A 22 -22.83 -21.29 -14.77
N ALA A 23 -22.44 -22.50 -15.15
CA ALA A 23 -21.44 -23.29 -14.42
C ALA A 23 -20.06 -22.62 -14.47
N LEU A 24 -19.67 -22.07 -15.62
CA LEU A 24 -18.45 -21.29 -15.74
C LEU A 24 -18.50 -20.04 -14.87
N ALA A 25 -19.62 -19.32 -14.84
CA ALA A 25 -19.82 -18.17 -13.95
C ALA A 25 -19.74 -18.55 -12.48
N VAL A 26 -20.29 -19.71 -12.08
CA VAL A 26 -20.15 -20.22 -10.71
C VAL A 26 -18.70 -20.57 -10.37
N ILE A 27 -17.97 -21.24 -11.26
CA ILE A 27 -16.54 -21.53 -11.06
C ILE A 27 -15.75 -20.24 -10.97
N PHE A 28 -16.00 -19.29 -11.87
CA PHE A 28 -15.34 -17.99 -11.88
C PHE A 28 -15.62 -17.20 -10.59
N ASN A 29 -16.87 -17.21 -10.12
CA ASN A 29 -17.24 -16.61 -8.84
C ASN A 29 -16.64 -17.36 -7.64
N PHE A 30 -16.45 -18.67 -7.72
CA PHE A 30 -15.79 -19.42 -6.65
C PHE A 30 -14.27 -19.18 -6.62
N THR A 31 -13.66 -19.00 -7.79
CA THR A 31 -12.21 -18.74 -7.94
C THR A 31 -11.85 -17.28 -7.71
N PHE A 32 -12.69 -16.34 -8.16
CA PHE A 32 -12.41 -14.91 -8.19
C PHE A 32 -13.45 -14.07 -7.46
N GLY A 33 -14.54 -14.64 -6.95
CA GLY A 33 -15.60 -13.87 -6.30
C GLY A 33 -15.09 -13.11 -5.08
N GLY A 34 -14.21 -13.70 -4.27
CA GLY A 34 -13.55 -12.97 -3.17
C GLY A 34 -12.78 -11.73 -3.64
N ALA A 35 -12.06 -11.85 -4.76
CA ALA A 35 -11.29 -10.75 -5.37
C ALA A 35 -12.15 -9.75 -6.19
N LEU A 36 -13.45 -10.00 -6.37
CA LEU A 36 -14.36 -9.20 -7.20
C LEU A 36 -15.59 -8.66 -6.44
N ASP A 37 -15.91 -9.19 -5.26
CA ASP A 37 -17.09 -8.84 -4.45
C ASP A 37 -16.85 -7.60 -3.57
N THR A 38 -15.59 -7.27 -3.30
CA THR A 38 -15.18 -5.96 -2.82
C THR A 38 -15.06 -5.03 -4.02
N GLY A 39 -15.82 -3.93 -4.06
CA GLY A 39 -15.73 -2.90 -5.10
C GLY A 39 -14.41 -2.11 -5.10
N GLN A 40 -13.27 -2.77 -4.85
CA GLN A 40 -11.99 -2.26 -4.39
C GLN A 40 -10.83 -2.93 -5.18
N GLY A 41 -10.36 -2.29 -6.24
CA GLY A 41 -9.03 -2.52 -6.82
C GLY A 41 -8.58 -3.93 -7.17
N LEU A 42 -7.26 -4.14 -7.11
CA LEU A 42 -6.58 -5.38 -7.46
C LEU A 42 -6.80 -6.51 -6.42
N GLY A 43 -7.71 -6.32 -5.45
CA GLY A 43 -7.94 -7.23 -4.33
C GLY A 43 -6.76 -7.26 -3.35
N LEU A 44 -6.11 -6.12 -3.13
CA LEU A 44 -4.99 -5.99 -2.19
C LEU A 44 -5.54 -5.56 -0.83
N GLU A 45 -5.56 -6.46 0.14
CA GLU A 45 -6.05 -6.20 1.51
C GLU A 45 -4.86 -5.98 2.45
N TYR A 46 -4.69 -4.75 2.95
CA TYR A 46 -3.57 -4.41 3.82
C TYR A 46 -4.00 -3.91 5.20
N GLY A 47 -3.20 -4.21 6.21
CA GLY A 47 -3.34 -3.66 7.57
C GLY A 47 -2.31 -2.58 7.87
N ILE A 48 -2.62 -1.65 8.77
CA ILE A 48 -1.64 -0.72 9.36
C ILE A 48 -1.73 -0.73 10.88
N VAL A 49 -0.57 -0.88 11.53
CA VAL A 49 -0.39 -0.82 12.99
C VAL A 49 0.57 0.32 13.29
N ASP A 50 0.06 1.39 13.87
CA ASP A 50 0.87 2.54 14.29
C ASP A 50 1.10 2.53 15.81
N LEU A 51 2.32 2.15 16.23
CA LEU A 51 2.73 2.21 17.64
C LEU A 51 3.47 3.50 18.00
N ASP A 52 3.75 4.37 17.03
CA ASP A 52 4.47 5.64 17.22
C ASP A 52 3.50 6.80 17.47
N GLY A 53 2.42 6.87 16.67
CA GLY A 53 1.39 7.91 16.78
C GLY A 53 1.91 9.32 16.57
N SER A 54 2.95 9.50 15.74
CA SER A 54 3.50 10.80 15.38
C SER A 54 2.88 11.36 14.08
N ASP A 55 3.09 12.64 13.82
CA ASP A 55 2.68 13.26 12.54
C ASP A 55 3.35 12.58 11.34
N VAL A 56 4.56 12.03 11.54
CA VAL A 56 5.27 11.33 10.48
C VAL A 56 4.64 9.96 10.22
N SER A 57 4.31 9.20 11.27
CA SER A 57 3.66 7.89 11.10
C SER A 57 2.27 8.03 10.49
N SER A 58 1.52 9.05 10.90
CA SER A 58 0.20 9.38 10.33
C SER A 58 0.26 9.68 8.83
N GLY A 59 1.37 10.26 8.35
CA GLY A 59 1.56 10.53 6.92
C GLY A 59 1.66 9.25 6.06
N LEU A 60 2.02 8.09 6.62
CA LEU A 60 1.94 6.83 5.89
C LEU A 60 0.47 6.40 5.73
N SER A 61 -0.32 6.49 6.80
CA SER A 61 -1.76 6.20 6.77
C SER A 61 -2.47 7.07 5.74
N GLU A 62 -2.20 8.38 5.72
CA GLU A 62 -2.79 9.31 4.74
C GLU A 62 -2.44 8.96 3.28
N VAL A 63 -1.23 8.46 3.03
CA VAL A 63 -0.82 8.00 1.70
C VAL A 63 -1.56 6.72 1.32
N LEU A 64 -1.70 5.78 2.24
CA LEU A 64 -2.43 4.53 2.00
C LEU A 64 -3.92 4.79 1.77
N GLU A 65 -4.54 5.67 2.56
CA GLU A 65 -5.94 6.11 2.39
C GLU A 65 -6.16 6.77 1.02
N GLN A 66 -5.23 7.61 0.53
CA GLN A 66 -5.33 8.17 -0.83
C GLN A 66 -5.31 7.09 -1.92
N VAL A 67 -4.48 6.05 -1.76
CA VAL A 67 -4.39 4.95 -2.72
C VAL A 67 -5.63 4.04 -2.64
N GLU A 68 -6.23 3.93 -1.45
CA GLU A 68 -7.52 3.28 -1.24
C GLU A 68 -8.67 4.05 -1.90
N ASP A 69 -8.70 5.38 -1.80
CA ASP A 69 -9.68 6.24 -2.47
C ASP A 69 -9.63 6.13 -4.01
N GLU A 70 -8.44 5.85 -4.57
CA GLU A 70 -8.26 5.53 -5.99
C GLU A 70 -8.77 4.12 -6.36
N GLY A 71 -9.16 3.34 -5.35
CA GLY A 71 -9.66 1.98 -5.48
C GLY A 71 -8.59 1.04 -5.99
N ILE A 72 -7.34 1.17 -5.53
CA ILE A 72 -6.22 0.28 -5.93
C ILE A 72 -6.01 -0.84 -4.90
N LEU A 73 -6.16 -0.51 -3.62
CA LEU A 73 -6.01 -1.38 -2.45
C LEU A 73 -7.08 -1.03 -1.40
N THR A 74 -7.23 -1.87 -0.38
CA THR A 74 -8.01 -1.60 0.83
C THR A 74 -7.05 -1.54 2.01
N VAL A 75 -7.25 -0.62 2.96
CA VAL A 75 -6.42 -0.53 4.16
C VAL A 75 -7.26 -0.48 5.43
N GLU A 76 -6.93 -1.34 6.40
CA GLU A 76 -7.58 -1.35 7.72
C GLU A 76 -6.57 -0.99 8.83
N ALA A 77 -6.99 -0.17 9.78
CA ALA A 77 -6.17 0.23 10.92
C ALA A 77 -6.39 -0.71 12.12
N TYR A 78 -5.28 -1.18 12.69
CA TYR A 78 -5.25 -2.10 13.82
C TYR A 78 -4.64 -1.45 15.05
N GLY A 79 -5.15 -1.80 16.23
CA GLY A 79 -4.64 -1.31 17.50
C GLY A 79 -3.40 -2.05 18.00
N THR A 80 -3.21 -3.30 17.56
CA THR A 80 -2.12 -4.18 17.99
C THR A 80 -1.55 -4.98 16.82
N ALA A 81 -0.28 -5.38 16.93
CA ALA A 81 0.36 -6.23 15.93
C ALA A 81 -0.23 -7.64 15.93
N GLU A 82 -0.63 -8.14 17.10
CA GLU A 82 -1.21 -9.47 17.26
C GLU A 82 -2.56 -9.63 16.52
N GLU A 83 -3.40 -8.59 16.53
CA GLU A 83 -4.67 -8.61 15.77
C GLU A 83 -4.40 -8.62 14.26
N ALA A 84 -3.48 -7.78 13.78
CA ALA A 84 -3.15 -7.74 12.35
C ALA A 84 -2.45 -9.02 11.87
N GLU A 85 -1.59 -9.62 12.70
CA GLU A 85 -0.92 -10.88 12.39
C GLU A 85 -1.92 -12.03 12.28
N ALA A 86 -2.91 -12.10 13.19
CA ALA A 86 -3.97 -13.09 13.11
C ALA A 86 -4.75 -13.00 11.79
N ASP A 87 -5.09 -11.78 11.34
CA ASP A 87 -5.82 -11.58 10.09
C ASP A 87 -4.97 -11.90 8.85
N VAL A 88 -3.65 -11.73 8.91
CA VAL A 88 -2.73 -12.24 7.86
C VAL A 88 -2.68 -13.77 7.85
N GLU A 89 -2.65 -14.41 9.03
CA GLU A 89 -2.65 -15.87 9.14
C GLU A 89 -3.98 -16.50 8.69
N GLU A 90 -5.10 -15.82 8.93
CA GLU A 90 -6.43 -16.23 8.49
C GLU A 90 -6.69 -15.96 7.00
N GLY A 91 -5.79 -15.22 6.34
CA GLY A 91 -5.90 -14.84 4.92
C GLY A 91 -6.94 -13.75 4.66
N VAL A 92 -7.28 -12.97 5.69
CA VAL A 92 -8.08 -11.74 5.58
C VAL A 92 -7.20 -10.61 5.05
N LEU A 93 -5.95 -10.54 5.50
CA LEU A 93 -4.96 -9.57 5.01
C LEU A 93 -3.90 -10.25 4.15
N ASP A 94 -3.49 -9.58 3.08
CA ASP A 94 -2.31 -9.95 2.30
C ASP A 94 -1.01 -9.59 3.04
N ALA A 95 -0.99 -8.45 3.72
CA ALA A 95 0.13 -7.96 4.52
C ALA A 95 -0.30 -6.83 5.47
N TYR A 96 0.50 -6.56 6.50
CA TYR A 96 0.35 -5.36 7.31
C TYR A 96 1.67 -4.59 7.47
N PHE A 97 1.53 -3.26 7.63
CA PHE A 97 2.60 -2.33 7.93
C PHE A 97 2.68 -2.12 9.44
N LEU A 98 3.83 -2.40 10.04
CA LEU A 98 4.11 -2.12 11.45
C LEU A 98 5.03 -0.91 11.57
N ILE A 99 4.53 0.15 12.19
CA ILE A 99 5.31 1.33 12.54
C ILE A 99 5.71 1.20 14.01
N PRO A 100 7.00 0.93 14.32
CA PRO A 100 7.45 0.77 15.69
C PRO A 100 7.45 2.11 16.44
N ALA A 101 7.21 2.05 17.75
CA ALA A 101 7.30 3.21 18.62
C ALA A 101 8.69 3.88 18.51
N GLY A 102 8.71 5.21 18.40
CA GLY A 102 9.94 5.98 18.23
C GLY A 102 10.31 6.25 16.76
N PHE A 103 9.54 5.74 15.79
CA PHE A 103 9.71 5.99 14.36
C PHE A 103 9.89 7.48 14.06
N GLY A 104 8.98 8.35 14.46
CA GLY A 104 9.05 9.79 14.21
C GLY A 104 10.28 10.47 14.85
N SER A 105 10.76 9.95 15.98
CA SER A 105 11.98 10.41 16.63
C SER A 105 13.24 9.96 15.88
N ASP A 106 13.30 8.71 15.42
CA ASP A 106 14.42 8.16 14.66
C ASP A 106 14.52 8.77 13.27
N VAL A 107 13.36 9.04 12.68
CA VAL A 107 13.18 9.98 11.60
C VAL A 107 13.85 11.28 12.05
N THR A 108 13.29 12.09 12.94
CA THR A 108 13.80 13.45 13.22
C THR A 108 15.29 13.53 13.60
N ALA A 109 15.81 12.52 14.29
CA ALA A 109 17.19 12.45 14.76
C ALA A 109 18.19 11.82 13.77
N ASN A 110 17.75 11.48 12.55
CA ASN A 110 18.59 10.90 11.50
C ASN A 110 19.26 9.58 11.90
N ARG A 111 18.52 8.72 12.62
CA ARG A 111 19.00 7.40 13.04
C ARG A 111 18.61 6.27 12.07
N GLY A 112 17.86 6.60 11.02
CA GLY A 112 17.25 5.65 10.10
C GLY A 112 15.97 5.09 10.73
N ALA A 113 14.87 5.21 10.03
CA ALA A 113 13.58 4.74 10.51
C ALA A 113 13.14 3.55 9.66
N ARG A 114 12.59 2.53 10.31
CA ARG A 114 12.17 1.30 9.65
C ARG A 114 10.66 1.17 9.78
N ILE A 115 10.03 0.78 8.68
CA ILE A 115 8.67 0.26 8.64
C ILE A 115 8.83 -1.23 8.38
N ASP A 116 8.29 -2.07 9.26
CA ASP A 116 8.30 -3.51 9.06
C ASP A 116 7.06 -3.91 8.27
N VAL A 117 7.23 -4.77 7.27
CA VAL A 117 6.12 -5.31 6.47
C VAL A 117 6.05 -6.81 6.73
N ILE A 118 4.92 -7.24 7.26
CA ILE A 118 4.65 -8.64 7.57
C ILE A 118 3.56 -9.10 6.60
N GLY A 119 3.87 -10.09 5.77
CA GLY A 119 2.99 -10.53 4.69
C GLY A 119 2.67 -12.01 4.74
N SER A 120 1.55 -12.37 4.12
CA SER A 120 1.11 -13.76 4.00
C SER A 120 2.05 -14.54 3.07
N VAL A 121 2.37 -15.77 3.48
CA VAL A 121 3.15 -16.71 2.65
C VAL A 121 2.38 -17.17 1.41
N ASP A 122 1.05 -17.08 1.44
CA ASP A 122 0.17 -17.47 0.35
C ASP A 122 -0.07 -16.31 -0.65
N ALA A 123 0.31 -15.08 -0.28
CA ALA A 123 0.21 -13.88 -1.11
C ALA A 123 1.58 -13.17 -1.31
N PRO A 124 2.59 -13.85 -1.88
CA PRO A 124 3.95 -13.30 -2.00
C PRO A 124 4.03 -12.07 -2.92
N THR A 125 3.16 -11.99 -3.93
CA THR A 125 3.11 -10.84 -4.85
C THR A 125 2.56 -9.60 -4.14
N SER A 126 1.44 -9.72 -3.43
CA SER A 126 0.86 -8.63 -2.63
C SER A 126 1.83 -8.16 -1.55
N THR A 127 2.49 -9.10 -0.85
CA THR A 127 3.54 -8.79 0.13
C THR A 127 4.68 -7.96 -0.49
N GLN A 128 5.13 -8.32 -1.70
CA GLN A 128 6.18 -7.56 -2.39
C GLN A 128 5.74 -6.15 -2.80
N ILE A 129 4.47 -5.99 -3.17
CA ILE A 129 3.88 -4.67 -3.45
C ILE A 129 3.87 -3.83 -2.17
N ALA A 130 3.38 -4.38 -1.05
CA ALA A 130 3.41 -3.71 0.25
C ALA A 130 4.83 -3.28 0.65
N ALA A 131 5.81 -4.18 0.54
CA ALA A 131 7.21 -3.87 0.80
C ALA A 131 7.74 -2.72 -0.09
N SER A 132 7.34 -2.69 -1.37
CA SER A 132 7.74 -1.63 -2.31
C SER A 132 7.10 -0.29 -1.98
N ILE A 133 5.89 -0.28 -1.42
CA ILE A 133 5.22 0.94 -0.94
C ILE A 133 5.96 1.50 0.29
N ALA A 134 6.26 0.64 1.26
CA ALA A 134 7.00 1.03 2.46
C ALA A 134 8.39 1.61 2.13
N ASP A 135 9.12 0.97 1.21
CA ASP A 135 10.45 1.43 0.78
C ASP A 135 10.40 2.77 0.04
N GLN A 136 9.41 2.97 -0.84
CA GLN A 136 9.19 4.25 -1.52
C GLN A 136 8.84 5.37 -0.54
N TYR A 137 7.99 5.09 0.45
CA TYR A 137 7.65 6.06 1.49
C TYR A 137 8.88 6.44 2.32
N ALA A 138 9.65 5.46 2.79
CA ALA A 138 10.89 5.69 3.52
C ALA A 138 11.88 6.55 2.71
N THR A 139 12.07 6.24 1.42
CA THR A 139 12.91 7.01 0.50
C THR A 139 12.40 8.44 0.33
N GLY A 140 11.09 8.64 0.20
CA GLY A 140 10.47 9.96 0.08
C GLY A 140 10.68 10.84 1.31
N VAL A 141 10.57 10.24 2.50
CA VAL A 141 10.85 10.92 3.77
C VAL A 141 12.31 11.37 3.83
N GLU A 142 13.27 10.50 3.50
CA GLU A 142 14.70 10.82 3.44
C GLU A 142 15.01 11.98 2.46
N ALA A 143 14.44 11.94 1.25
CA ALA A 143 14.64 12.97 0.24
C ALA A 143 14.13 14.34 0.71
N THR A 144 12.94 14.39 1.32
CA THR A 144 12.35 15.62 1.86
C THR A 144 13.24 16.26 2.92
N ARG A 145 13.86 15.45 3.77
CA ARG A 145 14.77 15.93 4.82
C ARG A 145 16.05 16.49 4.26
N LEU A 146 16.64 15.82 3.27
CA LEU A 146 17.86 16.30 2.62
C LEU A 146 17.60 17.67 1.96
N ALA A 147 16.42 17.87 1.38
CA ALA A 147 16.01 19.16 0.83
C ALA A 147 15.92 20.23 1.94
N ILE A 148 15.27 19.95 3.07
CA ILE A 148 15.17 20.88 4.20
C ILE A 148 16.55 21.21 4.78
N ALA A 149 17.40 20.21 5.00
CA ALA A 149 18.76 20.39 5.52
C ALA A 149 19.62 21.24 4.56
N THR A 150 19.46 21.06 3.26
CA THR A 150 20.14 21.86 2.24
C THR A 150 19.67 23.31 2.26
N THR A 151 18.36 23.55 2.31
CA THR A 151 17.79 24.90 2.41
C THR A 151 18.20 25.60 3.71
N ALA A 152 18.23 24.89 4.83
CA ALA A 152 18.71 25.43 6.11
C ALA A 152 20.18 25.85 6.02
N ARG A 153 21.05 25.02 5.44
CA ARG A 153 22.47 25.37 5.21
C ARG A 153 22.64 26.56 4.28
N LEU A 154 21.85 26.65 3.20
CA LEU A 154 21.89 27.79 2.28
C LEU A 154 21.43 29.08 2.95
N SER A 155 20.42 28.99 3.81
CA SER A 155 19.91 30.12 4.59
C SER A 155 20.95 30.61 5.61
N ASP A 156 21.62 29.69 6.31
CA ASP A 156 22.68 30.01 7.28
C ASP A 156 23.92 30.62 6.60
N ALA A 157 24.28 30.12 5.41
CA ALA A 157 25.35 30.69 4.59
C ALA A 157 25.04 32.12 4.10
N GLN A 158 23.78 32.42 3.78
CA GLN A 158 23.34 33.75 3.33
C GLN A 158 23.24 34.77 4.47
N LEU A 159 23.05 34.32 5.71
CA LEU A 159 23.03 35.17 6.91
C LEU A 159 24.42 35.42 7.51
N SER A 160 25.47 34.82 6.95
CA SER A 160 26.85 35.00 7.42
C SER A 160 27.34 36.46 7.20
N PRO A 161 27.82 37.18 8.23
CA PRO A 161 28.09 38.64 8.21
C PRO A 161 29.10 39.16 7.16
N GLY A 162 29.82 38.28 6.46
CA GLY A 162 30.81 38.65 5.45
C GLY A 162 30.24 39.17 4.13
N PHE A 163 28.96 38.91 3.83
CA PHE A 163 28.35 39.35 2.56
C PHE A 163 27.96 40.84 2.57
N PHE A 164 27.61 41.40 3.73
CA PHE A 164 27.24 42.82 3.83
C PHE A 164 28.47 43.76 3.90
N GLY A 165 29.65 43.25 4.26
CA GLY A 165 30.89 44.04 4.34
C GLY A 165 31.53 44.36 2.99
N SER A 166 31.24 43.59 1.94
CA SER A 166 31.83 43.76 0.60
C SER A 166 31.04 44.68 -0.34
N LEU A 167 29.88 45.20 0.11
CA LEU A 167 29.04 46.13 -0.68
C LEU A 167 29.23 47.61 -0.30
N THR A 168 30.11 47.91 0.67
CA THR A 168 30.38 49.29 1.13
C THR A 168 31.72 49.87 0.66
N GLU A 169 32.52 49.15 -0.14
CA GLU A 169 33.70 49.75 -0.79
C GLU A 169 33.29 50.42 -2.11
N ASP A 170 33.03 51.73 -2.01
CA ASP A 170 32.80 52.68 -3.10
C ASP A 170 34.07 52.82 -3.97
N PRO A 171 34.00 52.64 -5.30
CA PRO A 171 35.17 52.78 -6.17
C PRO A 171 35.60 54.25 -6.25
N SER A 172 36.71 54.58 -5.59
CA SER A 172 37.43 55.85 -5.78
C SER A 172 38.40 55.76 -6.96
#